data_AF-A0A2D5GWQ2-F1
#
_entry.id   AF-A0A2D5GWQ2-F1
#
_cell.length_a   1.000
_cell.length_b   1.000
_cell.length_c   1.000
_cell.angle_alpha   90.00
_cell.angle_beta   90.00
_cell.angle_gamma   90.00
#
_symmetry.space_group_name_H-M   'P 1'
#
loop_
_entity.id
_entity.type
_entity.pdbx_description
1 polymer ?
#
loop_
_entity_poly.entity_id
_entity_poly.type
_entity_poly.pdbx_seq_one_letter_code
_entity_poly.pdbx_strand_id
1 'polypeptide(L)'
;FATPEAWGRGNRAGKLRAEPEYDQMAGRWKNLSSDGHQTGLAILVLRESGVPANDPQIQKGVQWLLTHQRESGRWWTRSLNTDRWHFITYSGTFYPLLALKHCDVLPALKQTTAR
;
A
#
# COMPACT_ATOMS: atom_id res chain seq x y z
N PHE A 1 17.96 -10.55 -0.50
CA PHE A 1 17.13 -10.40 -1.72
C PHE A 1 18.04 -10.32 -2.95
N ALA A 2 17.61 -10.83 -4.11
CA ALA A 2 18.41 -10.78 -5.35
C ALA A 2 18.50 -9.35 -5.90
N THR A 3 19.53 -9.05 -6.69
CA THR A 3 19.70 -7.72 -7.32
C THR A 3 18.68 -7.50 -8.44
N PRO A 4 18.34 -6.24 -8.79
CA PRO A 4 17.38 -5.94 -9.86
C PRO A 4 17.69 -6.60 -11.21
N GLU A 5 18.96 -6.86 -11.50
CA GLU A 5 19.45 -7.47 -12.74
C GLU A 5 19.09 -8.97 -12.82
N ALA A 6 18.92 -9.62 -11.67
CA ALA A 6 18.48 -11.01 -11.60
C ALA A 6 16.95 -11.16 -11.74
N TRP A 7 16.18 -10.08 -11.67
CA TRP A 7 14.72 -10.13 -11.70
C TRP A 7 14.16 -10.10 -13.13
N GLY A 8 13.30 -11.08 -13.46
CA GLY A 8 12.55 -11.06 -14.72
C GLY A 8 13.45 -10.91 -15.96
N ARG A 9 14.60 -11.61 -15.97
CA ARG A 9 15.67 -11.53 -17.00
C ARG A 9 16.35 -10.15 -17.10
N GLY A 10 16.37 -9.37 -16.02
CA GLY A 10 17.01 -8.05 -15.97
C GLY A 10 16.19 -6.91 -16.60
N ASN A 11 15.06 -7.23 -17.24
CA ASN A 11 14.21 -6.26 -17.94
C ASN A 11 13.62 -5.16 -17.05
N ARG A 12 13.74 -5.30 -15.72
CA ARG A 12 13.23 -4.35 -14.72
C ARG A 12 14.31 -3.45 -14.14
N ALA A 13 15.59 -3.78 -14.26
CA ALA A 13 16.68 -3.01 -13.65
C ALA A 13 16.72 -1.58 -14.19
N GLY A 14 16.61 -1.41 -15.51
CA GLY A 14 16.56 -0.09 -16.14
C GLY A 14 15.36 0.75 -15.67
N LYS A 15 14.17 0.14 -15.55
CA LYS A 15 12.97 0.82 -15.06
C LYS A 15 13.13 1.32 -13.62
N LEU A 16 13.63 0.45 -12.73
CA LEU A 16 13.84 0.80 -11.32
C LEU A 16 14.85 1.95 -11.14
N ARG A 17 15.93 1.96 -11.93
CA ARG A 17 16.93 3.05 -11.87
C ARG A 17 16.46 4.36 -12.51
N ALA A 18 15.39 4.31 -13.29
CA ALA A 18 14.76 5.49 -13.90
C ALA A 18 13.70 6.12 -13.00
N GLU A 19 13.34 5.48 -11.88
CA GLU A 19 12.39 6.05 -10.93
C GLU A 19 12.95 7.34 -10.31
N PRO A 20 12.15 8.40 -10.15
CA PRO A 20 12.59 9.68 -9.55
C PRO A 20 13.16 9.53 -8.13
N GLU A 21 12.67 8.53 -7.40
CA GLU A 21 13.09 8.17 -6.05
C GLU A 21 14.41 7.41 -6.03
N TYR A 22 14.97 7.01 -7.17
CA TYR A 22 16.28 6.35 -7.22
C TYR A 22 17.41 7.38 -7.43
N ASP A 23 18.29 7.49 -6.44
CA ASP A 23 19.51 8.29 -6.56
C ASP A 23 20.58 7.50 -7.31
N GLN A 24 20.82 7.88 -8.56
CA GLN A 24 21.83 7.22 -9.41
C GLN A 24 23.26 7.46 -8.93
N MET A 25 23.56 8.61 -8.32
CA MET A 25 24.90 8.92 -7.83
C MET A 25 25.20 8.15 -6.55
N ALA A 26 24.23 8.09 -5.63
CA ALA A 26 24.39 7.41 -4.35
C ALA A 26 24.05 5.90 -4.41
N GLY A 27 23.47 5.42 -5.50
CA GLY A 27 23.08 4.02 -5.67
C GLY A 27 22.01 3.55 -4.68
N ARG A 28 21.11 4.44 -4.24
CA ARG A 28 20.09 4.14 -3.22
C ARG A 28 18.77 4.87 -3.48
N TRP A 29 17.70 4.36 -2.88
CA TRP A 29 16.39 5.01 -2.89
C TRP A 29 16.36 6.20 -1.92
N LYS A 30 15.67 7.28 -2.30
CA LYS A 30 15.41 8.47 -1.49
C LYS A 30 13.91 8.77 -1.46
N ASN A 31 13.41 9.24 -0.32
CA ASN A 31 12.05 9.75 -0.17
C ASN A 31 10.96 8.79 -0.68
N LEU A 32 11.08 7.49 -0.36
CA LEU A 32 10.06 6.50 -0.72
C LEU A 32 8.72 6.90 -0.12
N SER A 33 7.75 7.15 -0.99
CA SER A 33 6.38 7.45 -0.57
C SER A 33 5.66 6.17 -0.14
N SER A 34 4.80 6.29 0.86
CA SER A 34 3.87 5.21 1.23
C SER A 34 2.74 5.11 0.21
N ASP A 35 2.18 3.92 0.07
CA ASP A 35 0.95 3.67 -0.69
C ASP A 35 -0.06 2.86 0.13
N GLY A 36 -1.33 2.88 -0.29
CA GLY A 36 -2.39 2.14 0.40
C GLY A 36 -2.21 0.62 0.33
N HIS A 37 -1.66 0.10 -0.75
CA HIS A 37 -1.45 -1.34 -0.93
C HIS A 37 -0.52 -1.90 0.13
N GLN A 38 0.70 -1.35 0.24
CA GLN A 38 1.70 -1.83 1.19
C GLN A 38 1.34 -1.46 2.64
N THR A 39 0.80 -0.26 2.88
CA THR A 39 0.39 0.15 4.23
C THR A 39 -0.73 -0.74 4.76
N GLY A 40 -1.76 -0.99 3.94
CA GLY A 40 -2.87 -1.87 4.30
C GLY A 40 -2.41 -3.31 4.53
N LEU A 41 -1.61 -3.86 3.62
CA LEU A 41 -1.09 -5.23 3.75
C LEU A 41 -0.22 -5.41 4.99
N ALA A 42 0.67 -4.46 5.30
CA ALA A 42 1.50 -4.51 6.49
C ALA A 42 0.66 -4.53 7.78
N ILE A 43 -0.37 -3.67 7.87
CA ILE A 43 -1.30 -3.66 9.01
C ILE A 43 -2.01 -5.01 9.13
N LEU A 44 -2.51 -5.58 8.02
CA LEU A 44 -3.18 -6.87 8.02
C LEU A 44 -2.31 -7.98 8.58
N VAL A 45 -1.07 -8.10 8.08
CA VAL A 45 -0.12 -9.11 8.55
C VAL A 45 0.21 -8.93 10.03
N LEU A 46 0.38 -7.70 10.51
CA LEU A 46 0.60 -7.42 11.94
C LEU A 46 -0.61 -7.83 12.77
N ARG A 47 -1.83 -7.50 12.33
CA ARG A 47 -3.08 -7.88 13.02
C ARG A 47 -3.26 -9.40 13.06
N GLU A 48 -3.00 -10.10 11.96
CA GLU A 48 -3.03 -11.57 11.89
C GLU A 48 -1.96 -12.23 12.77
N SER A 49 -0.84 -11.55 12.97
CA SER A 49 0.23 -12.00 13.88
C SER A 49 -0.05 -11.73 15.36
N GLY A 50 -1.24 -11.21 15.70
CA GLY A 50 -1.66 -10.95 17.08
C GLY A 50 -1.26 -9.58 17.64
N VAL A 51 -0.68 -8.68 16.84
CA VAL A 51 -0.37 -7.32 17.29
C VAL A 51 -1.68 -6.57 17.51
N PRO A 52 -1.91 -5.95 18.69
CA PRO A 52 -3.19 -5.33 19.00
C PRO A 52 -3.42 -4.08 18.15
N ALA A 53 -4.69 -3.77 17.83
CA ALA A 53 -5.03 -2.65 16.94
C ALA A 53 -4.54 -1.29 17.48
N ASN A 54 -4.43 -1.14 18.81
CA ASN A 54 -3.94 0.07 19.47
C ASN A 54 -2.41 0.19 19.50
N ASP A 55 -1.67 -0.74 18.89
CA ASP A 55 -0.21 -0.62 18.75
C ASP A 55 0.15 0.71 18.06
N PRO A 56 1.10 1.49 18.60
CA PRO A 56 1.45 2.80 18.04
C PRO A 56 1.87 2.78 16.56
N GLN A 57 2.46 1.68 16.06
CA GLN A 57 2.83 1.56 14.66
C GLN A 57 1.62 1.29 13.77
N ILE A 58 0.69 0.45 14.23
CA ILE A 58 -0.58 0.22 13.53
C ILE A 58 -1.40 1.52 13.47
N GLN A 59 -1.50 2.25 14.58
CA GLN A 59 -2.24 3.52 14.63
C GLN A 59 -1.66 4.57 13.67
N LYS A 60 -0.34 4.64 13.53
CA LYS A 60 0.31 5.50 12.50
C LYS A 60 -0.11 5.10 11.09
N GLY A 61 -0.12 3.80 10.78
CA GLY A 61 -0.57 3.30 9.48
C GLY A 61 -2.05 3.57 9.22
N VAL A 62 -2.92 3.35 10.22
CA VAL A 62 -4.36 3.67 10.17
C VAL A 62 -4.57 5.16 9.88
N GLN A 63 -3.88 6.05 10.60
CA GLN A 63 -3.98 7.49 10.39
C GLN A 63 -3.51 7.90 8.99
N TRP A 64 -2.46 7.25 8.48
CA TRP A 64 -2.00 7.48 7.11
C TRP A 64 -3.09 7.08 6.11
N LEU A 65 -3.69 5.88 6.25
CA LEU A 65 -4.77 5.44 5.37
C LEU A 65 -5.93 6.45 5.37
N LEU A 66 -6.44 6.82 6.54
CA LEU A 66 -7.58 7.75 6.66
C LEU A 66 -7.33 9.13 6.00
N THR A 67 -6.08 9.61 5.99
CA THR A 67 -5.73 10.92 5.44
C THR A 67 -5.30 10.89 3.97
N HIS A 68 -5.11 9.71 3.39
CA HIS A 68 -4.59 9.54 2.02
C HIS A 68 -5.57 8.83 1.08
N GLN A 69 -6.83 8.67 1.48
CA GLN A 69 -7.90 8.26 0.56
C GLN A 69 -8.15 9.38 -0.45
N ARG A 70 -8.20 9.07 -1.75
CA ARG A 70 -8.59 10.05 -2.76
C ARG A 70 -10.08 10.32 -2.71
N GLU A 71 -10.52 11.45 -3.28
CA GLU A 71 -11.94 11.80 -3.44
C GLU A 71 -12.78 10.68 -4.07
N SER A 72 -12.20 9.93 -5.02
CA SER A 72 -12.85 8.75 -5.62
C SER A 72 -13.11 7.56 -4.66
N GLY A 73 -12.69 7.66 -3.39
CA GLY A 73 -12.75 6.59 -2.39
C GLY A 73 -11.63 5.54 -2.49
N ARG A 74 -10.75 5.66 -3.49
CA ARG A 74 -9.64 4.71 -3.71
C ARG A 74 -8.35 5.19 -3.07
N TRP A 75 -7.51 4.24 -2.68
CA TRP A 75 -6.08 4.48 -2.55
C TRP A 75 -5.43 4.05 -3.85
N TRP A 76 -4.85 5.03 -4.55
CA TRP A 76 -4.21 4.76 -5.82
C TRP A 76 -2.83 4.13 -5.60
N THR A 77 -2.51 3.15 -6.42
CA THR A 77 -1.23 2.45 -6.42
C THR A 77 -0.72 2.36 -7.85
N ARG A 78 0.49 2.87 -8.09
CA ARG A 78 1.17 2.78 -9.39
C ARG A 78 1.71 1.37 -9.62
N SER A 79 1.65 0.90 -10.85
CA SER A 79 2.33 -0.33 -11.26
C SER A 79 3.55 0.01 -12.12
N LEU A 80 4.73 -0.39 -11.67
CA LEU A 80 5.98 -0.23 -12.42
C LEU A 80 6.09 -1.17 -13.65
N ASN A 81 5.12 -2.07 -13.86
CA ASN A 81 5.22 -3.06 -14.91
C ASN A 81 4.97 -2.46 -16.30
N THR A 82 3.72 -2.06 -16.57
CA THR A 82 3.29 -1.53 -17.87
C THR A 82 2.95 -0.03 -17.85
N ASP A 83 3.09 0.64 -16.69
CA ASP A 83 2.87 2.08 -16.44
C ASP A 83 1.80 2.75 -17.33
N ARG A 84 0.66 2.05 -17.48
CA ARG A 84 -0.47 2.44 -18.32
C ARG A 84 -1.76 2.06 -17.61
N TRP A 85 -1.87 0.77 -17.30
CA TRP A 85 -3.00 0.20 -16.58
C TRP A 85 -2.60 -0.09 -15.14
N HIS A 86 -3.13 0.68 -14.20
CA HIS A 86 -2.84 0.55 -12.77
C HIS A 86 -3.87 -0.32 -12.05
N PHE A 87 -4.13 -1.52 -12.57
CA PHE A 87 -5.12 -2.44 -11.97
C PHE A 87 -4.80 -2.82 -10.52
N ILE A 88 -3.52 -2.72 -10.12
CA ILE A 88 -3.11 -2.88 -8.72
C ILE A 88 -3.78 -1.87 -7.76
N THR A 89 -4.36 -0.77 -8.26
CA THR A 89 -5.21 0.12 -7.45
C THR A 89 -6.39 -0.60 -6.80
N TYR A 90 -6.91 -1.68 -7.39
CA TYR A 90 -8.00 -2.45 -6.78
C TYR A 90 -7.55 -3.09 -5.46
N SER A 91 -6.46 -3.88 -5.48
CA SER A 91 -5.88 -4.41 -4.25
C SER A 91 -5.34 -3.28 -3.36
N GLY A 92 -4.84 -2.20 -3.97
CA GLY A 92 -4.42 -0.98 -3.29
C GLY A 92 -5.54 -0.27 -2.54
N THR A 93 -6.80 -0.56 -2.86
CA THR A 93 -7.98 -0.07 -2.13
C THR A 93 -8.54 -1.13 -1.18
N PHE A 94 -8.55 -2.40 -1.58
CA PHE A 94 -9.09 -3.49 -0.75
C PHE A 94 -8.24 -3.77 0.50
N TYR A 95 -6.91 -3.71 0.41
CA TYR A 95 -6.05 -3.92 1.58
C TYR A 95 -6.21 -2.81 2.62
N PRO A 96 -6.23 -1.50 2.28
CA PRO A 96 -6.63 -0.46 3.22
C PRO A 96 -7.98 -0.70 3.89
N LEU A 97 -9.01 -1.03 3.11
CA LEU A 97 -10.36 -1.26 3.65
C LEU A 97 -10.37 -2.42 4.64
N LEU A 98 -9.71 -3.54 4.30
CA LEU A 98 -9.61 -4.68 5.18
C LEU A 98 -8.79 -4.34 6.43
N ALA A 99 -7.70 -3.59 6.29
CA ALA A 99 -6.89 -3.12 7.42
C ALA A 99 -7.71 -2.25 8.38
N LEU A 100 -8.43 -1.26 7.85
CA LEU A 100 -9.32 -0.39 8.63
C LEU A 100 -10.43 -1.19 9.33
N LYS A 101 -10.96 -2.23 8.67
CA LYS A 101 -11.92 -3.17 9.27
C LYS A 101 -11.31 -3.96 10.43
N HIS A 102 -10.12 -4.53 10.25
CA HIS A 102 -9.42 -5.33 11.29
C HIS A 102 -8.91 -4.49 12.48
N CYS A 103 -8.93 -3.17 12.34
CA CYS A 103 -8.63 -2.20 13.39
C CYS A 103 -9.88 -1.52 13.96
N ASP A 104 -11.09 -2.00 13.62
CA ASP A 104 -12.37 -1.49 14.12
C ASP A 104 -12.60 0.02 13.86
N VAL A 105 -12.00 0.54 12.78
CA VAL A 105 -12.07 1.97 12.39
C VAL A 105 -13.27 2.25 11.50
N LEU A 106 -13.72 1.25 10.72
CA LEU A 106 -14.85 1.43 9.83
C LEU A 106 -16.16 1.48 10.63
N PRO A 107 -17.11 2.33 10.24
CA PRO A 107 -18.41 2.39 10.91
C PRO A 107 -19.11 1.03 10.82
N ALA A 108 -19.77 0.64 11.90
CA ALA A 108 -20.64 -0.53 11.88
C ALA A 108 -21.72 -0.32 10.80
N LEU A 109 -21.88 -1.31 9.93
CA LEU A 109 -23.00 -1.31 8.98
C LEU A 109 -24.28 -1.32 9.80
N LYS A 110 -25.02 -0.21 9.77
CA LYS A 110 -26.42 -0.22 10.22
C LYS A 110 -27.13 -1.22 9.32
N GLN A 111 -27.60 -2.33 9.88
CA GLN A 111 -28.44 -3.26 9.13
C GLN A 111 -29.58 -2.44 8.52
N THR A 112 -29.55 -2.30 7.20
CA THR A 112 -30.66 -1.69 6.49
C THR A 112 -31.70 -2.80 6.46
N THR A 113 -32.68 -2.74 7.36
CA THR A 113 -33.87 -3.59 7.24
C THR A 113 -34.49 -3.27 5.89
N ALA A 114 -34.25 -4.14 4.92
CA ALA A 114 -34.94 -4.10 3.64
C ALA A 114 -36.45 -4.20 3.96
N ARG A 115 -37.20 -3.21 3.49
CA ARG A 115 -38.67 -3.27 3.44
C ARG A 115 -39.09 -4.02 2.19
#